data_AF-A0A965PPW8-F1
#
_entry.id   AF-A0A965PPW8-F1
#
_cell.length_a   1.000
_cell.length_b   1.000
_cell.length_c   1.000
_cell.angle_alpha   90.00
_cell.angle_beta   90.00
_cell.angle_gamma   90.00
#
_symmetry.space_group_name_H-M   'P 1'
#
loop_
_entity.id
_entity.type
_entity.pdbx_description
1 polymer ?
#
loop_
_entity_poly.entity_id
_entity_poly.type
_entity_poly.pdbx_seq_one_letter_code
_entity_poly.pdbx_strand_id
1 'polypeptide(L)'
;MVTFGQLGKHGRLGNQMFQVASTIGIAKANGYEFAFPEWINHDAKERFGSTENIDIGGWFPNWKDVPRLTSELPEHFINWGWHGLQHPDGVSYVGHMQSEKYFAHCADYIRHLFTFREQVNKNECTAVHVRCGDYGSDYHPICTKEYYEQAFELVPGPYIIFSDEPTKAENIISKKHSNYYFYHLGKTYDALHLMSCCRHHIIANSTFSWWGAWLASSSQVVAPRQWFGPAA
;
A
#
# COMPACT_ATOMS: atom_id res chain seq x y z
N MET A 1 21.53 -6.82 -12.98
CA MET A 1 20.92 -6.16 -11.79
C MET A 1 19.78 -5.24 -12.23
N VAL A 2 18.66 -5.24 -11.50
CA VAL A 2 17.51 -4.35 -11.73
C VAL A 2 17.25 -3.43 -10.53
N THR A 3 16.50 -2.35 -10.76
CA THR A 3 16.13 -1.40 -9.70
C THR A 3 14.79 -0.72 -9.99
N PHE A 4 14.30 0.06 -9.03
CA PHE A 4 13.33 1.12 -9.26
C PHE A 4 14.01 2.45 -8.91
N GLY A 5 14.66 3.07 -9.89
CA GLY A 5 15.58 4.21 -9.68
C GLY A 5 14.89 5.48 -9.21
N GLN A 6 13.59 5.64 -9.50
CA GLN A 6 12.77 6.79 -9.09
C GLN A 6 11.99 6.50 -7.79
N LEU A 7 12.45 5.59 -6.94
CA LEU A 7 11.77 5.22 -5.70
C LEU A 7 11.58 6.47 -4.83
N GLY A 8 10.37 6.68 -4.33
CA GLY A 8 10.02 7.86 -3.54
C GLY A 8 9.47 9.06 -4.32
N LYS A 9 9.50 9.03 -5.65
CA LYS A 9 9.06 10.14 -6.54
C LYS A 9 7.77 9.88 -7.32
N HIS A 10 7.19 8.69 -7.15
CA HIS A 10 5.98 8.27 -7.88
C HIS A 10 4.93 7.66 -6.95
N GLY A 11 4.15 8.54 -6.33
CA GLY A 11 3.02 8.18 -5.48
C GLY A 11 3.38 8.07 -4.00
N ARG A 12 2.36 7.84 -3.16
CA ARG A 12 2.51 7.69 -1.70
C ARG A 12 2.94 6.26 -1.32
N LEU A 13 3.17 6.02 -0.04
CA LEU A 13 3.71 4.77 0.52
C LEU A 13 3.22 3.49 -0.17
N GLY A 14 1.90 3.27 -0.27
CA GLY A 14 1.36 2.03 -0.83
C GLY A 14 1.81 1.76 -2.27
N ASN A 15 1.98 2.81 -3.08
CA ASN A 15 2.50 2.67 -4.44
C ASN A 15 4.00 2.33 -4.43
N GLN A 16 4.76 2.98 -3.54
CA GLN A 16 6.19 2.74 -3.39
C GLN A 16 6.49 1.32 -2.91
N MET A 17 5.65 0.77 -2.02
CA MET A 17 5.75 -0.62 -1.59
C MET A 17 5.51 -1.60 -2.74
N PHE A 18 4.59 -1.31 -3.66
CA PHE A 18 4.43 -2.09 -4.90
C PHE A 18 5.64 -1.97 -5.82
N GLN A 19 6.20 -0.77 -5.98
CA GLN A 19 7.40 -0.55 -6.79
C GLN A 19 8.58 -1.39 -6.29
N VAL A 20 8.79 -1.43 -4.97
CA VAL A 20 9.79 -2.28 -4.32
C VAL A 20 9.47 -3.75 -4.50
N ALA A 21 8.27 -4.18 -4.10
CA ALA A 21 7.91 -5.60 -4.08
C ALA A 21 7.92 -6.23 -5.48
N SER A 22 7.36 -5.54 -6.47
CA SER A 22 7.31 -6.03 -7.85
C SER A 22 8.69 -6.06 -8.50
N THR A 23 9.55 -5.07 -8.26
CA THR A 23 10.94 -5.10 -8.75
C THR A 23 11.71 -6.28 -8.17
N ILE A 24 11.60 -6.52 -6.85
CA ILE A 24 12.23 -7.66 -6.19
C ILE A 24 11.66 -8.98 -6.70
N GLY A 25 10.34 -9.05 -6.90
CA GLY A 25 9.68 -10.24 -7.40
C GLY A 25 10.10 -10.61 -8.82
N ILE A 26 10.16 -9.63 -9.72
CA ILE A 26 10.71 -9.79 -11.07
C ILE A 26 12.17 -10.24 -10.99
N ALA A 27 13.01 -9.60 -10.17
CA ALA A 27 14.40 -9.97 -10.02
C ALA A 27 14.56 -11.44 -9.56
N LYS A 28 13.85 -11.82 -8.50
CA LYS A 28 13.88 -13.20 -7.96
C LYS A 28 13.35 -14.24 -8.94
N ALA A 29 12.33 -13.92 -9.73
CA ALA A 29 11.77 -14.84 -10.72
C ALA A 29 12.76 -15.17 -11.84
N ASN A 30 13.65 -14.24 -12.18
CA ASN A 30 14.59 -14.37 -13.29
C ASN A 30 16.04 -14.61 -12.84
N GLY A 31 16.30 -14.70 -11.53
CA GLY A 31 17.65 -14.86 -10.99
C GLY A 31 18.52 -13.61 -11.11
N TYR A 32 17.91 -12.42 -11.23
CA TYR A 32 18.64 -11.15 -11.28
C TYR A 32 19.01 -10.67 -9.88
N GLU A 33 20.11 -9.94 -9.78
CA GLU A 33 20.38 -9.09 -8.63
C GLU A 33 19.45 -7.87 -8.63
N PHE A 34 19.19 -7.30 -7.45
CA PHE A 34 18.47 -6.04 -7.32
C PHE A 34 19.15 -5.12 -6.33
N ALA A 35 19.01 -3.82 -6.56
CA ALA A 35 19.45 -2.77 -5.64
C ALA A 35 18.45 -1.61 -5.69
N PHE A 36 18.42 -0.75 -4.67
CA PHE A 36 17.54 0.42 -4.63
C PHE A 36 18.30 1.67 -4.18
N PRO A 37 17.86 2.87 -4.59
CA PRO A 37 18.29 4.11 -3.97
C PRO A 37 17.81 4.16 -2.51
N GLU A 38 18.21 5.21 -1.79
CA GLU A 38 17.61 5.49 -0.48
C GLU A 38 16.08 5.64 -0.62
N TRP A 39 15.35 5.01 0.29
CA TRP A 39 13.90 5.04 0.23
C TRP A 39 13.35 6.22 1.01
N ILE A 40 13.35 7.37 0.34
CA ILE A 40 12.88 8.63 0.88
C ILE A 40 11.63 9.06 0.10
N ASN A 41 10.53 9.38 0.79
CA ASN A 41 9.28 9.80 0.17
C ASN A 41 9.30 11.29 -0.23
N HIS A 42 10.06 11.59 -1.29
CA HIS A 42 10.15 12.92 -1.89
C HIS A 42 8.77 13.48 -2.25
N ASP A 43 7.89 12.64 -2.82
CA ASP A 43 6.54 13.02 -3.22
C ASP A 43 5.69 13.52 -2.06
N ALA A 44 5.75 12.86 -0.89
CA ALA A 44 5.00 13.29 0.29
C ALA A 44 5.34 14.73 0.70
N LYS A 45 6.61 15.10 0.65
CA LYS A 45 7.05 16.46 0.99
C LYS A 45 6.76 17.46 -0.14
N GLU A 46 7.13 17.13 -1.36
CA GLU A 46 7.13 18.06 -2.49
C GLU A 46 5.74 18.27 -3.11
N ARG A 47 4.96 17.19 -3.26
CA ARG A 47 3.63 17.23 -3.90
C ARG A 47 2.48 17.31 -2.91
N PHE A 48 2.65 16.72 -1.73
CA PHE A 48 1.58 16.59 -0.73
C PHE A 48 1.81 17.39 0.56
N GLY A 49 2.91 18.14 0.66
CA GLY A 49 3.19 19.04 1.79
C GLY A 49 3.32 18.35 3.16
N SER A 50 3.58 17.04 3.20
CA SER A 50 3.69 16.29 4.45
C SER A 50 4.92 16.72 5.26
N THR A 51 4.73 16.82 6.57
CA THR A 51 5.79 17.06 7.56
C THR A 51 6.24 15.79 8.28
N GLU A 52 5.70 14.63 7.88
CA GLU A 52 6.09 13.33 8.43
C GLU A 52 7.54 13.00 8.09
N ASN A 53 8.15 12.09 8.87
CA ASN A 53 9.46 11.55 8.51
C ASN A 53 9.36 10.86 7.15
N ILE A 54 10.09 11.39 6.16
CA ILE A 54 10.08 10.88 4.79
C ILE A 54 11.06 9.70 4.58
N ASP A 55 11.91 9.37 5.55
CA ASP A 55 12.75 8.17 5.50
C ASP A 55 11.90 6.91 5.73
N ILE A 56 11.31 6.40 4.64
CA ILE A 56 10.50 5.18 4.60
C ILE A 56 11.38 3.95 4.83
N GLY A 57 12.62 3.99 4.34
CA GLY A 57 13.58 2.91 4.58
C GLY A 57 13.79 2.66 6.07
N GLY A 58 13.86 3.71 6.87
CA GLY A 58 13.94 3.64 8.32
C GLY A 58 12.75 2.94 8.98
N TRP A 59 11.57 2.89 8.35
CA TRP A 59 10.36 2.29 8.95
C TRP A 59 10.43 0.77 9.05
N PHE A 60 11.21 0.13 8.17
CA PHE A 60 11.34 -1.32 8.10
C PHE A 60 12.78 -1.73 8.47
N PRO A 61 13.02 -2.40 9.61
CA PRO A 61 14.36 -2.67 10.10
C PRO A 61 15.17 -3.60 9.18
N ASN A 62 14.49 -4.42 8.37
CA ASN A 62 15.11 -5.33 7.41
C ASN A 62 15.45 -4.63 6.07
N TRP A 63 15.04 -3.37 5.87
CA TRP A 63 15.42 -2.59 4.69
C TRP A 63 16.92 -2.31 4.59
N LYS A 64 17.61 -2.28 5.74
CA LYS A 64 19.06 -2.07 5.80
C LYS A 64 19.86 -3.14 5.05
N ASP A 65 19.27 -4.33 4.86
CA ASP A 65 19.91 -5.47 4.20
C ASP A 65 19.71 -5.44 2.68
N VAL A 66 18.91 -4.51 2.15
CA VAL A 66 18.70 -4.32 0.72
C VAL A 66 19.91 -3.62 0.10
N PRO A 67 20.52 -4.18 -0.97
CA PRO A 67 21.66 -3.56 -1.64
C PRO A 67 21.36 -2.14 -2.11
N ARG A 68 22.33 -1.24 -1.91
CA ARG A 68 22.24 0.15 -2.38
C ARG A 68 22.65 0.26 -3.84
N LEU A 69 21.85 1.01 -4.60
CA LEU A 69 22.17 1.32 -5.99
C LEU A 69 23.38 2.26 -6.04
N THR A 70 24.42 1.88 -6.79
CA THR A 70 25.66 2.65 -6.92
C THR A 70 25.78 3.45 -8.21
N SER A 71 24.93 3.15 -9.20
CA SER A 71 24.93 3.78 -10.52
C SER A 71 23.54 3.78 -11.13
N GLU A 72 23.21 4.81 -11.89
CA GLU A 72 21.95 4.86 -12.63
C GLU A 72 21.88 3.76 -13.70
N LEU A 73 20.66 3.26 -13.93
CA LEU A 73 20.36 2.27 -14.96
C LEU A 73 19.35 2.87 -15.94
N PRO A 74 19.40 2.50 -17.24
CA PRO A 74 18.44 2.97 -18.23
C PRO A 74 17.01 2.58 -17.82
N GLU A 75 16.06 3.48 -18.06
CA GLU A 75 14.67 3.26 -17.70
C GLU A 75 13.98 2.25 -18.63
N HIS A 76 13.18 1.37 -18.04
CA HIS A 76 12.30 0.43 -18.75
C HIS A 76 10.87 0.57 -18.21
N PHE A 77 9.98 1.09 -19.04
CA PHE A 77 8.59 1.31 -18.65
C PHE A 77 7.78 0.01 -18.70
N ILE A 78 7.13 -0.34 -17.59
CA ILE A 78 6.17 -1.43 -17.49
C ILE A 78 4.79 -0.81 -17.48
N ASN A 79 4.02 -1.12 -18.53
CA ASN A 79 2.66 -0.62 -18.69
C ASN A 79 1.77 -0.99 -17.51
N TRP A 80 0.68 -0.25 -17.37
CA TRP A 80 -0.32 -0.52 -16.35
C TRP A 80 -0.92 -1.93 -16.46
N GLY A 81 -1.14 -2.57 -15.32
CA GLY A 81 -1.66 -3.94 -15.23
C GLY A 81 -0.58 -5.02 -15.07
N TRP A 82 -0.98 -6.27 -15.32
CA TRP A 82 -0.12 -7.45 -15.22
C TRP A 82 0.50 -7.78 -16.58
N HIS A 83 1.83 -7.79 -16.65
CA HIS A 83 2.60 -8.01 -17.89
C HIS A 83 3.57 -9.21 -17.80
N GLY A 84 3.35 -10.11 -16.84
CA GLY A 84 4.24 -11.25 -16.63
C GLY A 84 5.46 -10.92 -15.78
N LEU A 85 6.35 -11.90 -15.61
CA LEU A 85 7.61 -11.72 -14.86
C LEU A 85 8.82 -11.50 -15.78
N GLN A 86 8.67 -11.72 -17.08
CA GLN A 86 9.77 -11.66 -18.04
C GLN A 86 10.01 -10.22 -18.48
N HIS A 87 10.97 -9.57 -17.82
CA HIS A 87 11.43 -8.22 -18.14
C HIS A 87 12.96 -8.18 -18.29
N PRO A 88 13.53 -7.18 -18.99
CA PRO A 88 14.97 -7.06 -19.15
C PRO A 88 15.71 -6.93 -17.81
N ASP A 89 16.94 -7.45 -17.77
CA ASP A 89 17.91 -7.13 -16.72
C ASP A 89 18.67 -5.83 -17.06
N GLY A 90 19.40 -5.27 -16.09
CA GLY A 90 20.26 -4.10 -16.31
C GLY A 90 19.50 -2.78 -16.46
N VAL A 91 18.27 -2.72 -15.97
CA VAL A 91 17.36 -1.58 -16.15
C VAL A 91 16.77 -1.08 -14.83
N SER A 92 16.35 0.18 -14.84
CA SER A 92 15.48 0.76 -13.82
C SER A 92 14.03 0.65 -14.28
N TYR A 93 13.22 -0.17 -13.61
CA TYR A 93 11.80 -0.25 -13.93
C TYR A 93 11.09 1.06 -13.59
N VAL A 94 10.13 1.42 -14.44
CA VAL A 94 9.25 2.58 -14.26
C VAL A 94 7.82 2.13 -14.47
N GLY A 95 6.93 2.50 -13.57
CA GLY A 95 5.52 2.12 -13.61
C GLY A 95 4.96 1.87 -12.22
N HIS A 96 3.64 1.63 -12.16
CA HIS A 96 2.98 1.38 -10.88
C HIS A 96 3.15 -0.06 -10.39
N MET A 97 3.15 -1.04 -11.30
CA MET A 97 3.32 -2.48 -11.01
C MET A 97 2.47 -2.98 -9.83
N GLN A 98 1.21 -2.55 -9.75
CA GLN A 98 0.31 -2.80 -8.61
C GLN A 98 -0.41 -4.15 -8.70
N SER A 99 0.35 -5.24 -8.73
CA SER A 99 -0.20 -6.59 -8.71
C SER A 99 0.65 -7.53 -7.87
N GLU A 100 0.01 -8.27 -6.96
CA GLU A 100 0.66 -9.34 -6.20
C GLU A 100 1.33 -10.38 -7.10
N LYS A 101 0.81 -10.57 -8.32
CA LYS A 101 1.36 -11.54 -9.28
C LYS A 101 2.84 -11.31 -9.59
N TYR A 102 3.36 -10.09 -9.42
CA TYR A 102 4.78 -9.81 -9.60
C TYR A 102 5.67 -10.40 -8.51
N PHE A 103 5.14 -10.66 -7.31
CA PHE A 103 5.93 -11.07 -6.15
C PHE A 103 5.33 -12.21 -5.31
N ALA A 104 4.20 -12.79 -5.74
CA ALA A 104 3.52 -13.87 -5.03
C ALA A 104 4.44 -15.07 -4.74
N HIS A 105 5.32 -15.43 -5.68
CA HIS A 105 6.29 -16.53 -5.56
C HIS A 105 7.38 -16.27 -4.51
N CYS A 106 7.56 -15.03 -4.07
CA CYS A 106 8.49 -14.66 -3.01
C CYS A 106 7.81 -13.84 -1.90
N ALA A 107 6.52 -14.09 -1.65
CA ALA A 107 5.72 -13.35 -0.69
C ALA A 107 6.34 -13.30 0.72
N ASP A 108 6.95 -14.40 1.18
CA ASP A 108 7.59 -14.44 2.51
C ASP A 108 8.80 -13.51 2.60
N TYR A 109 9.55 -13.37 1.52
CA TYR A 109 10.65 -12.40 1.44
C TYR A 109 10.11 -10.96 1.51
N ILE A 110 9.00 -10.68 0.83
CA ILE A 110 8.37 -9.35 0.86
C ILE A 110 7.79 -9.03 2.26
N ARG A 111 7.14 -10.00 2.92
CA ARG A 111 6.67 -9.83 4.32
C ARG A 111 7.81 -9.60 5.29
N HIS A 112 8.89 -10.38 5.14
CA HIS A 112 10.10 -10.18 5.93
C HIS A 112 10.66 -8.76 5.72
N LEU A 113 10.74 -8.30 4.47
CA LEU A 113 11.23 -6.97 4.17
C LEU A 113 10.39 -5.86 4.81
N PHE A 114 9.06 -5.97 4.78
CA PHE A 114 8.13 -4.97 5.32
C PHE A 114 7.70 -5.26 6.77
N THR A 115 8.55 -5.92 7.55
CA THR A 115 8.33 -6.11 8.98
C THR A 115 8.39 -4.76 9.71
N PHE A 116 7.45 -4.47 10.60
CA PHE A 116 7.46 -3.26 11.43
C PHE A 116 8.44 -3.39 12.60
N ARG A 117 9.00 -2.27 13.07
CA ARG A 117 9.99 -2.26 14.18
C ARG A 117 9.41 -2.83 15.47
N GLU A 118 8.17 -2.45 15.76
CA GLU A 118 7.42 -2.96 16.90
C GLU A 118 6.53 -4.08 16.42
N GLN A 119 6.49 -5.17 17.17
CA GLN A 119 5.56 -6.27 16.92
C GLN A 119 4.37 -6.06 17.85
N VAL A 120 3.25 -5.61 17.29
CA VAL A 120 1.99 -5.52 18.02
C VAL A 120 1.21 -6.81 17.79
N ASN A 121 0.59 -7.30 18.86
CA ASN A 121 -0.24 -8.50 18.74
C ASN A 121 -1.41 -8.26 17.79
N LYS A 122 -1.74 -9.28 17.01
CA LYS A 122 -2.97 -9.27 16.23
C LYS A 122 -4.16 -9.02 17.16
N ASN A 123 -5.10 -8.21 16.68
CA ASN A 123 -6.33 -7.92 17.38
C ASN A 123 -7.51 -8.49 16.59
N GLU A 124 -8.64 -8.63 17.27
CA GLU A 124 -9.89 -9.17 16.70
C GLU A 124 -10.74 -8.11 15.98
N CYS A 125 -10.16 -6.93 15.69
CA CYS A 125 -10.87 -5.85 15.03
C CYS A 125 -10.86 -5.99 13.50
N THR A 126 -11.77 -5.26 12.88
CA THR A 126 -11.82 -5.04 11.43
C THR A 126 -11.30 -3.65 11.11
N ALA A 127 -10.23 -3.57 10.32
CA ALA A 127 -9.76 -2.30 9.78
C ALA A 127 -10.66 -1.85 8.63
N VAL A 128 -11.16 -0.63 8.69
CA VAL A 128 -11.98 -0.02 7.64
C VAL A 128 -11.26 1.20 7.13
N HIS A 129 -10.86 1.18 5.87
CA HIS A 129 -10.23 2.33 5.25
C HIS A 129 -11.26 3.10 4.42
N VAL A 130 -11.55 4.32 4.84
CA VAL A 130 -12.40 5.27 4.13
C VAL A 130 -11.50 6.31 3.49
N ARG A 131 -11.22 6.12 2.19
CA ARG A 131 -10.48 7.12 1.42
C ARG A 131 -11.45 8.17 0.92
N CYS A 132 -11.32 9.38 1.45
CA CYS A 132 -12.13 10.53 1.07
C CYS A 132 -11.40 11.43 0.08
N GLY A 133 -10.10 11.66 0.30
CA GLY A 133 -9.18 12.41 -0.57
C GLY A 133 -9.66 13.74 -1.18
N ASP A 134 -8.81 14.30 -2.02
CA ASP A 134 -9.13 15.36 -3.00
C ASP A 134 -9.47 14.77 -4.39
N TYR A 135 -9.43 13.44 -4.50
CA TYR A 135 -9.50 12.67 -5.75
C TYR A 135 -10.91 12.16 -6.02
N GLY A 136 -11.84 13.08 -6.24
CA GLY A 136 -12.97 12.81 -7.15
C GLY A 136 -12.47 12.73 -8.60
N SER A 137 -11.38 12.01 -8.86
CA SER A 137 -10.85 11.86 -10.20
C SER A 137 -11.52 10.67 -10.87
N ASP A 138 -11.75 10.79 -12.17
CA ASP A 138 -12.24 9.70 -13.00
C ASP A 138 -11.27 8.50 -13.05
N TYR A 139 -10.12 8.55 -12.38
CA TYR A 139 -9.17 7.44 -12.24
C TYR A 139 -9.45 6.56 -11.02
N HIS A 140 -9.79 7.15 -9.86
CA HIS A 140 -10.00 6.43 -8.60
C HIS A 140 -11.28 6.92 -7.91
N PRO A 141 -12.45 6.35 -8.25
CA PRO A 141 -13.72 6.81 -7.68
C PRO A 141 -13.75 6.57 -6.17
N ILE A 142 -14.31 7.53 -5.43
CA ILE A 142 -14.55 7.38 -3.99
C ILE A 142 -15.59 6.27 -3.78
N CYS A 143 -15.32 5.36 -2.83
CA CYS A 143 -16.27 4.31 -2.49
C CYS A 143 -17.54 4.91 -1.86
N THR A 144 -18.71 4.44 -2.29
CA THR A 144 -19.99 5.04 -1.87
C THR A 144 -20.38 4.61 -0.46
N LYS A 145 -21.35 5.32 0.13
CA LYS A 145 -21.96 4.92 1.41
C LYS A 145 -22.53 3.51 1.35
N GLU A 146 -23.21 3.17 0.25
CA GLU A 146 -23.83 1.85 0.04
C GLU A 146 -22.78 0.74 0.03
N TYR A 147 -21.58 1.00 -0.50
CA TYR A 147 -20.47 0.05 -0.42
C TYR A 147 -20.12 -0.26 1.04
N TYR A 148 -19.92 0.76 1.87
CA TYR A 148 -19.56 0.54 3.28
C TYR A 148 -20.71 -0.10 4.06
N GLU A 149 -21.96 0.32 3.84
CA GLU A 149 -23.13 -0.30 4.48
C GLU A 149 -23.22 -1.79 4.14
N GLN A 150 -22.99 -2.19 2.88
CA GLN A 150 -22.94 -3.60 2.52
C GLN A 150 -21.72 -4.32 3.11
N ALA A 151 -20.56 -3.66 3.14
CA ALA A 151 -19.33 -4.26 3.65
C ALA A 151 -19.41 -4.57 5.16
N PHE A 152 -20.07 -3.72 5.95
CA PHE A 152 -20.28 -3.93 7.39
C PHE A 152 -21.19 -5.13 7.70
N GLU A 153 -22.07 -5.52 6.77
CA GLU A 153 -22.88 -6.73 6.93
C GLU A 153 -22.10 -8.02 6.60
N LEU A 154 -20.96 -7.89 5.92
CA LEU A 154 -20.15 -9.03 5.46
C LEU A 154 -19.01 -9.41 6.42
N VAL A 155 -18.58 -8.49 7.28
CA VAL A 155 -17.40 -8.66 8.15
C VAL A 155 -17.72 -8.12 9.54
N PRO A 156 -17.48 -8.89 10.62
CA PRO A 156 -17.86 -8.47 11.97
C PRO A 156 -16.98 -7.33 12.50
N GLY A 157 -17.53 -6.55 13.44
CA GLY A 157 -16.77 -5.61 14.27
C GLY A 157 -16.12 -6.27 15.49
N PRO A 158 -15.44 -5.49 16.36
CA PRO A 158 -15.36 -4.03 16.39
C PRO A 158 -14.57 -3.45 15.19
N TYR A 159 -14.94 -2.23 14.77
CA TYR A 159 -14.33 -1.58 13.62
C TYR A 159 -13.34 -0.49 14.04
N ILE A 160 -12.20 -0.41 13.36
CA ILE A 160 -11.26 0.72 13.44
C ILE A 160 -11.30 1.43 12.10
N ILE A 161 -11.77 2.68 12.09
CA ILE A 161 -11.92 3.47 10.87
C ILE A 161 -10.67 4.33 10.67
N PHE A 162 -10.04 4.17 9.50
CA PHE A 162 -8.90 4.93 9.03
C PHE A 162 -9.35 5.81 7.86
N SER A 163 -9.01 7.09 7.88
CA SER A 163 -9.34 8.01 6.79
C SER A 163 -8.28 9.08 6.65
N ASP A 164 -8.07 9.55 5.42
CA ASP A 164 -7.32 10.77 5.14
C ASP A 164 -8.12 12.04 5.48
N GLU A 165 -9.45 11.95 5.59
CA GLU A 165 -10.36 13.03 6.03
C GLU A 165 -11.41 12.46 7.00
N PRO A 166 -11.09 12.33 8.30
CA PRO A 166 -11.97 11.66 9.26
C PRO A 166 -13.38 12.27 9.33
N THR A 167 -13.49 13.60 9.31
CA THR A 167 -14.79 14.30 9.34
C THR A 167 -15.64 14.01 8.10
N LYS A 168 -15.03 13.89 6.91
CA LYS A 168 -15.77 13.50 5.69
C LYS A 168 -16.17 12.02 5.76
N ALA A 169 -15.29 11.17 6.27
CA ALA A 169 -15.55 9.73 6.42
C ALA A 169 -16.73 9.46 7.36
N GLU A 170 -16.89 10.23 8.44
CA GLU A 170 -18.06 10.13 9.32
C GLU A 170 -19.39 10.33 8.60
N ASN A 171 -19.44 11.15 7.54
CA ASN A 171 -20.66 11.35 6.75
C ASN A 171 -20.93 10.18 5.78
N ILE A 172 -19.88 9.49 5.33
CA ILE A 172 -19.98 8.32 4.45
C ILE A 172 -20.38 7.09 5.27
N ILE A 173 -19.84 6.95 6.48
CA ILE A 173 -20.11 5.82 7.37
C ILE A 173 -21.45 6.01 8.07
N SER A 174 -22.30 4.99 7.96
CA SER A 174 -23.64 5.00 8.57
C SER A 174 -23.55 4.82 10.09
N LYS A 175 -24.27 5.65 10.86
CA LYS A 175 -24.41 5.51 12.33
C LYS A 175 -25.10 4.22 12.78
N LYS A 176 -25.57 3.38 11.85
CA LYS A 176 -26.22 2.09 12.17
C LYS A 176 -25.28 1.11 12.88
N HIS A 177 -23.97 1.21 12.66
CA HIS A 177 -23.00 0.40 13.37
C HIS A 177 -22.45 1.21 14.54
N SER A 178 -22.78 0.83 15.77
CA SER A 178 -22.41 1.60 16.98
C SER A 178 -21.07 1.20 17.61
N ASN A 179 -20.37 0.21 17.05
CA ASN A 179 -19.11 -0.32 17.58
C ASN A 179 -17.93 -0.01 16.65
N TYR A 180 -17.64 1.28 16.44
CA TYR A 180 -16.46 1.73 15.70
C TYR A 180 -15.64 2.75 16.50
N TYR A 181 -14.34 2.76 16.25
CA TYR A 181 -13.41 3.78 16.72
C TYR A 181 -12.76 4.45 15.51
N PHE A 182 -12.79 5.79 15.44
CA PHE A 182 -12.07 6.54 14.41
C PHE A 182 -10.64 6.81 14.85
N TYR A 183 -9.69 6.42 14.01
CA TYR A 183 -8.27 6.65 14.23
C TYR A 183 -7.87 8.02 13.67
N HIS A 184 -7.85 9.04 14.54
CA HIS A 184 -7.61 10.43 14.15
C HIS A 184 -6.15 10.90 14.29
N LEU A 185 -5.31 10.14 15.00
CA LEU A 185 -4.02 10.63 15.53
C LEU A 185 -2.77 10.07 14.85
N GLY A 186 -2.92 9.29 13.78
CA GLY A 186 -1.80 8.51 13.26
C GLY A 186 -1.02 9.13 12.15
N LYS A 187 0.30 8.95 12.21
CA LYS A 187 1.18 9.09 11.05
C LYS A 187 0.94 7.94 10.07
N THR A 188 1.34 8.10 8.81
CA THR A 188 1.20 7.08 7.77
C THR A 188 1.74 5.69 8.22
N TYR A 189 2.89 5.68 8.90
CA TYR A 189 3.50 4.46 9.45
C TYR A 189 2.59 3.78 10.50
N ASP A 190 2.14 4.54 11.50
CA ASP A 190 1.34 4.02 12.61
C ASP A 190 -0.02 3.49 12.12
N ALA A 191 -0.62 4.18 11.16
CA ALA A 191 -1.86 3.75 10.51
C ALA A 191 -1.68 2.41 9.79
N LEU A 192 -0.66 2.28 8.93
CA LEU A 192 -0.42 1.03 8.20
C LEU A 192 -0.10 -0.12 9.16
N HIS A 193 0.71 0.15 10.17
CA HIS A 193 1.08 -0.83 11.18
C HIS A 193 -0.16 -1.32 11.94
N LEU A 194 -1.02 -0.41 12.44
CA LEU A 194 -2.24 -0.79 13.15
C LEU A 194 -3.22 -1.54 12.25
N MET A 195 -3.37 -1.13 10.98
CA MET A 195 -4.16 -1.88 9.99
C MET A 195 -3.62 -3.31 9.84
N SER A 196 -2.30 -3.48 9.72
CA SER A 196 -1.68 -4.80 9.58
C SER A 196 -1.87 -5.73 10.79
N CYS A 197 -2.29 -5.19 11.94
CA CYS A 197 -2.60 -5.96 13.15
C CYS A 197 -4.07 -6.42 13.20
N CYS A 198 -4.95 -5.91 12.35
CA CYS A 198 -6.37 -6.25 12.36
C CYS A 198 -6.63 -7.62 11.73
N ARG A 199 -7.62 -8.36 12.23
CA ARG A 199 -7.97 -9.70 11.75
C ARG A 199 -8.66 -9.67 10.39
N HIS A 200 -9.53 -8.69 10.17
CA HIS A 200 -10.28 -8.52 8.93
C HIS A 200 -10.16 -7.09 8.38
N HIS A 201 -10.51 -6.92 7.10
CA HIS A 201 -10.32 -5.65 6.41
C HIS A 201 -11.49 -5.32 5.48
N ILE A 202 -11.98 -4.08 5.56
CA ILE A 202 -12.80 -3.42 4.55
C ILE A 202 -11.90 -2.34 3.93
N ILE A 203 -11.49 -2.53 2.68
CA ILE A 203 -10.51 -1.67 2.03
C ILE A 203 -11.18 -0.70 1.05
N ALA A 204 -10.58 0.46 0.82
CA ALA A 204 -10.91 1.30 -0.32
C ALA A 204 -10.11 0.84 -1.56
N ASN A 205 -10.39 1.43 -2.72
CA ASN A 205 -9.56 1.36 -3.93
C ASN A 205 -8.24 2.14 -3.73
N SER A 206 -7.44 1.65 -2.80
CA SER A 206 -6.20 2.26 -2.34
C SER A 206 -5.17 1.17 -2.09
N THR A 207 -4.00 1.36 -2.68
CA THR A 207 -2.83 0.50 -2.41
C THR A 207 -2.45 0.51 -0.94
N PHE A 208 -2.70 1.60 -0.22
CA PHE A 208 -2.43 1.70 1.21
C PHE A 208 -3.22 0.67 2.02
N SER A 209 -4.55 0.63 1.82
CA SER A 209 -5.39 -0.37 2.50
C SER A 209 -5.20 -1.77 1.97
N TRP A 210 -4.82 -1.93 0.70
CA TRP A 210 -4.42 -3.22 0.16
C TRP A 210 -3.22 -3.79 0.91
N TRP A 211 -2.17 -2.98 1.14
CA TRP A 211 -1.00 -3.41 1.91
C TRP A 211 -1.32 -3.73 3.36
N GLY A 212 -2.17 -2.94 4.02
CA GLY A 212 -2.64 -3.25 5.37
C GLY A 212 -3.24 -4.66 5.46
N ALA A 213 -4.15 -4.99 4.55
CA ALA A 213 -4.79 -6.30 4.49
C ALA A 213 -3.81 -7.45 4.11
N TRP A 214 -2.90 -7.19 3.16
CA TRP A 214 -1.95 -8.19 2.69
C TRP A 214 -0.90 -8.53 3.75
N LEU A 215 -0.36 -7.53 4.45
CA LEU A 215 0.59 -7.71 5.56
C LEU A 215 -0.06 -8.40 6.75
N ALA A 216 -1.32 -8.09 7.04
CA ALA A 216 -2.08 -8.77 8.09
C ALA A 216 -2.28 -10.27 7.81
N SER A 217 -2.11 -10.72 6.57
CA SER A 217 -2.63 -12.01 6.11
C SER A 217 -4.10 -12.13 6.52
N SER A 218 -4.87 -11.10 6.15
CA SER A 218 -6.24 -10.90 6.61
C SER A 218 -7.11 -12.15 6.42
N SER A 219 -7.91 -12.50 7.42
CA SER A 219 -8.82 -13.65 7.34
C SER A 219 -9.96 -13.42 6.35
N GLN A 220 -10.40 -12.16 6.22
CA GLN A 220 -11.43 -11.75 5.26
C GLN A 220 -11.15 -10.34 4.79
N VAL A 221 -11.31 -10.11 3.49
CA VAL A 221 -11.15 -8.78 2.88
C VAL A 221 -12.38 -8.47 2.04
N VAL A 222 -13.03 -7.35 2.31
CA VAL A 222 -14.04 -6.76 1.42
C VAL A 222 -13.39 -5.60 0.69
N ALA A 223 -13.50 -5.61 -0.64
CA ALA A 223 -12.92 -4.61 -1.52
C ALA A 223 -14.00 -4.08 -2.48
N PRO A 224 -13.88 -2.84 -2.97
CA PRO A 224 -14.83 -2.31 -3.94
C PRO A 224 -14.71 -3.07 -5.26
N ARG A 225 -15.86 -3.38 -5.88
CA ARG A 225 -15.89 -4.01 -7.21
C ARG A 225 -15.24 -3.12 -8.27
N GLN A 226 -15.44 -1.81 -8.17
CA GLN A 226 -14.81 -0.82 -9.03
C GLN A 226 -13.56 -0.27 -8.35
N TRP A 227 -12.40 -0.68 -8.85
CA TRP A 227 -11.13 -0.18 -8.33
C TRP A 227 -10.69 1.11 -9.05
N PHE A 228 -10.85 1.13 -10.37
CA PHE A 228 -10.49 2.26 -11.22
C PHE A 228 -11.73 2.84 -11.91
N GLY A 229 -11.70 4.14 -12.16
CA GLY A 229 -12.73 4.85 -12.89
C GLY A 229 -12.48 4.84 -14.40
N PRO A 230 -13.36 5.48 -15.19
CA PRO A 230 -13.32 5.43 -16.65
C PRO A 230 -12.11 6.13 -17.29
N ALA A 231 -11.38 6.98 -16.57
CA ALA A 231 -10.19 7.66 -17.10
C ALA A 231 -8.88 6.89 -16.87
N ALA A 232 -8.92 5.75 -16.18
CA ALA A 232 -7.74 4.95 -15.81
C ALA A 232 -7.14 4.12 -16.94
#